data_AF-A0A529WMD9-F1
#
_entry.id   AF-A0A529WMD9-F1
#
_cell.length_a   1.000
_cell.length_b   1.000
_cell.length_c   1.000
_cell.angle_alpha   90.00
_cell.angle_beta   90.00
_cell.angle_gamma   90.00
#
_symmetry.space_group_name_H-M   'P 1'
#
loop_
_entity.id
_entity.type
_entity.pdbx_description
1 polymer ?
#
loop_
_entity_poly.entity_id
_entity_poly.type
_entity_poly.pdbx_seq_one_letter_code
_entity_poly.pdbx_strand_id
1 'polypeptide(L)'
;MATIRSLGFVAQLRSEASSHVIRYRNGREMQSGRGLVFWFVPETASIAELPMDDREMTLFVKGRSQDFQTVAVQGTIGWRVVDPARLAERVDFSIDLRTGNAGLDLL
;
A
#
# COMPACT_ATOMS: atom_id res chain seq x y z
N MET A 1 10.07 1.57 -4.39
CA MET A 1 9.01 0.54 -4.54
C MET A 1 9.64 -0.84 -4.34
N ALA A 2 8.93 -1.80 -3.75
CA ALA A 2 9.48 -3.14 -3.59
C ALA A 2 9.71 -3.81 -4.96
N THR A 3 10.84 -4.48 -5.12
CA THR A 3 11.15 -5.26 -6.33
C THR A 3 10.87 -6.73 -6.07
N ILE A 4 10.05 -7.35 -6.93
CA ILE A 4 9.78 -8.79 -6.89
C ILE A 4 10.57 -9.49 -8.01
N ARG A 5 11.29 -10.55 -7.64
CA ARG A 5 11.96 -11.45 -8.58
C ARG A 5 11.36 -12.85 -8.44
N SER A 6 10.64 -13.32 -9.45
CA SER A 6 10.06 -14.66 -9.47
C SER A 6 11.05 -15.70 -10.01
N LEU A 7 11.00 -16.90 -9.43
CA LEU A 7 11.87 -18.03 -9.75
C LEU A 7 11.05 -19.31 -9.66
N GLY A 8 10.22 -19.55 -10.68
CA GLY A 8 9.27 -20.66 -10.72
C GLY A 8 8.19 -20.54 -9.63
N PHE A 9 8.27 -21.40 -8.62
CA PHE A 9 7.30 -21.49 -7.51
C PHE A 9 7.60 -20.57 -6.32
N VAL A 10 8.78 -19.93 -6.30
CA VAL A 10 9.20 -19.04 -5.22
C VAL A 10 9.54 -17.67 -5.80
N ALA A 11 9.22 -16.62 -5.08
CA ALA A 11 9.61 -15.26 -5.41
C ALA A 11 10.39 -14.62 -4.27
N GLN A 12 11.30 -13.72 -4.61
CA GLN A 12 12.01 -12.86 -3.67
C GLN A 12 11.40 -11.47 -3.73
N LEU A 13 11.05 -10.92 -2.58
CA LEU A 13 10.74 -9.51 -2.45
C LEU A 13 11.91 -8.78 -1.80
N ARG A 14 12.28 -7.64 -2.37
CA ARG A 14 13.20 -6.66 -1.80
C ARG A 14 12.45 -5.34 -1.62
N SER A 15 12.23 -4.96 -0.37
CA SER A 15 11.65 -3.67 -0.02
C SER A 15 12.75 -2.60 0.03
N GLU A 16 12.39 -1.38 -0.36
CA GLU A 16 13.23 -0.19 -0.14
C GLU A 16 13.02 0.36 1.27
N ALA A 17 13.96 1.17 1.76
CA ALA A 17 13.83 1.81 3.07
C ALA A 17 12.66 2.82 3.12
N SER A 18 12.23 3.37 1.99
CA SER A 18 11.08 4.28 1.85
C SER A 18 9.72 3.58 1.99
N SER A 19 9.72 2.25 2.10
CA SER A 19 8.52 1.42 2.08
C SER A 19 8.50 0.46 3.27
N HIS A 20 7.35 0.27 3.88
CA HIS A 20 7.13 -0.68 4.96
C HIS A 20 6.33 -1.86 4.42
N VAL A 21 6.89 -3.06 4.52
CA VAL A 21 6.28 -4.26 3.97
C VAL A 21 5.82 -5.17 5.10
N ILE A 22 4.60 -5.69 4.97
CA ILE A 22 4.01 -6.68 5.88
C ILE A 22 3.69 -7.94 5.09
N ARG A 23 4.24 -9.06 5.51
CA ARG A 23 3.99 -10.38 4.94
C ARG A 23 3.01 -11.13 5.83
N TYR A 24 1.91 -11.56 5.23
CA TYR A 24 0.93 -12.45 5.82
C TYR A 24 1.03 -13.86 5.23
N ARG A 25 0.71 -14.86 6.05
CA ARG A 25 0.50 -16.25 5.62
C ARG A 25 -0.62 -16.85 6.46
N ASN A 26 -1.60 -17.47 5.81
CA ASN A 26 -2.77 -18.05 6.48
C ASN A 26 -3.46 -17.07 7.46
N GLY A 27 -3.57 -15.79 7.08
CA GLY A 27 -4.20 -14.75 7.88
C GLY A 27 -3.39 -14.26 9.09
N ARG A 28 -2.12 -14.66 9.24
CA ARG A 28 -1.23 -14.20 10.32
C ARG A 28 -0.06 -13.41 9.77
N GLU A 29 0.33 -12.36 10.48
CA GLU A 29 1.55 -11.62 10.20
C GLU A 29 2.77 -12.52 10.47
N MET A 30 3.64 -12.65 9.47
CA MET A 30 4.88 -13.42 9.55
C MET A 30 6.09 -12.52 9.72
N GLN A 31 6.15 -11.41 8.99
CA GLN A 31 7.27 -10.46 8.98
C GLN A 31 6.77 -9.06 8.64
N SER A 32 7.29 -8.03 9.30
CA SER A 32 6.90 -6.63 9.12
C SER A 32 8.09 -5.71 9.33
N GLY A 33 8.31 -4.76 8.42
CA GLY A 33 9.44 -3.83 8.52
C GLY A 33 9.79 -3.11 7.22
N ARG A 34 10.74 -2.19 7.34
CA ARG A 34 11.30 -1.40 6.23
C ARG A 34 12.58 -2.03 5.69
N GLY A 35 12.81 -1.95 4.38
CA GLY A 35 14.06 -2.46 3.78
C GLY A 35 14.24 -3.98 3.88
N LEU A 36 13.16 -4.73 4.14
CA LEU A 36 13.22 -6.18 4.28
C LEU A 36 13.50 -6.87 2.94
N VAL A 37 14.23 -7.98 3.02
CA VAL A 37 14.43 -8.89 1.90
C VAL A 37 14.04 -10.29 2.34
N PHE A 38 13.08 -10.92 1.66
CA PHE A 38 12.63 -12.26 2.00
C PHE A 38 12.12 -13.04 0.79
N TRP A 39 12.17 -14.36 0.93
CA TRP A 39 11.59 -15.31 -0.03
C TRP A 39 10.19 -15.73 0.41
N PHE A 40 9.29 -15.90 -0.55
CA PHE A 40 7.91 -16.29 -0.33
C PHE A 40 7.34 -17.12 -1.50
N VAL A 41 6.27 -17.85 -1.23
CA VAL A 41 5.53 -18.60 -2.26
C VAL A 41 4.28 -17.77 -2.61
N PRO A 42 4.14 -17.27 -3.85
CA PRO A 42 3.04 -16.38 -4.24
C PRO A 42 1.64 -16.94 -3.98
N GLU A 43 1.47 -18.26 -4.07
CA GLU A 43 0.17 -18.93 -3.91
C GLU A 43 -0.35 -18.96 -2.46
N THR A 44 0.53 -18.73 -1.48
CA THR A 44 0.19 -18.87 -0.05
C THR A 44 0.52 -17.64 0.78
N ALA A 45 1.17 -16.65 0.17
CA ALA A 45 1.51 -15.40 0.81
C ALA A 45 0.50 -14.32 0.43
N SER A 46 0.32 -13.36 1.33
CA SER A 46 -0.21 -12.05 1.00
C SER A 46 0.78 -11.01 1.50
N ILE A 47 1.03 -9.96 0.74
CA ILE A 47 2.01 -8.94 1.10
C ILE A 47 1.36 -7.57 0.91
N ALA A 48 1.43 -6.75 1.95
CA ALA A 48 1.04 -5.35 1.91
C ALA A 48 2.30 -4.47 1.84
N GLU A 49 2.30 -3.47 0.95
CA GLU A 49 3.36 -2.47 0.81
C GLU A 49 2.82 -1.08 1.14
N LEU A 50 3.32 -0.50 2.22
CA LEU A 50 2.86 0.80 2.72
C LEU A 50 3.94 1.86 2.51
N PRO A 51 3.56 3.02 1.93
CA PRO A 51 4.50 4.10 1.74
C PRO A 51 4.83 4.79 3.06
N MET A 52 6.12 5.04 3.31
CA MET A 52 6.59 5.77 4.48
C MET A 52 7.08 7.17 4.15
N ASP A 53 7.02 7.55 2.87
CA ASP A 53 7.31 8.89 2.36
C ASP A 53 6.09 9.83 2.50
N ASP A 54 6.34 11.13 2.49
CA ASP A 54 5.27 12.13 2.40
C ASP A 54 4.64 12.07 1.01
N ARG A 55 3.31 11.97 0.97
CA ARG A 55 2.52 11.83 -0.26
C ARG A 55 1.50 12.93 -0.38
N GLU A 56 1.25 13.33 -1.61
CA GLU A 56 0.20 14.28 -1.93
C GLU A 56 -0.93 13.57 -2.67
N MET A 57 -2.16 13.92 -2.31
CA MET A 57 -3.36 13.45 -2.99
C MET A 57 -4.25 14.63 -3.35
N THR A 58 -4.61 14.72 -4.63
CA THR A 58 -5.57 15.71 -5.12
C THR A 58 -6.97 15.29 -4.70
N LEU A 59 -7.71 16.23 -4.10
CA LEU A 59 -9.11 16.05 -3.73
C LEU A 59 -10.01 16.92 -4.60
N PHE A 60 -11.18 16.37 -4.92
CA PHE A 60 -12.25 17.12 -5.53
C PHE A 60 -13.53 16.88 -4.76
N VAL A 61 -14.01 17.91 -4.06
CA VAL A 61 -15.21 17.84 -3.22
C VAL A 61 -16.28 18.71 -3.85
N LYS A 62 -17.43 18.08 -4.12
CA LYS A 62 -18.66 18.77 -4.48
C LYS A 62 -19.58 18.74 -3.29
N GLY A 63 -20.09 19.90 -2.89
CA GLY A 63 -20.94 20.04 -1.73
C GLY A 63 -21.99 21.13 -1.92
N ARG A 64 -22.86 21.24 -0.92
CA ARG A 64 -23.83 22.33 -0.83
C ARG A 64 -23.46 23.18 0.38
N SER A 65 -23.39 24.49 0.18
CA SER A 65 -23.14 25.45 1.25
C SER A 65 -24.35 25.54 2.19
N GLN A 66 -24.15 26.20 3.33
CA GLN A 66 -25.20 26.44 4.31
C GLN A 66 -26.40 27.21 3.74
N ASP A 67 -26.17 28.08 2.75
CA ASP A 67 -27.19 28.85 2.05
C ASP A 67 -27.67 28.16 0.76
N PHE A 68 -27.51 26.85 0.68
CA PHE A 68 -28.09 26.01 -0.37
C PHE A 68 -27.50 26.22 -1.78
N GLN A 69 -26.32 26.82 -1.89
CA GLN A 69 -25.59 26.96 -3.17
C GLN A 69 -24.71 25.73 -3.44
N THR A 70 -24.53 25.39 -4.71
CA THR A 70 -23.60 24.34 -5.13
C THR A 70 -22.18 24.88 -5.13
N VAL A 71 -21.27 24.21 -4.42
CA VAL A 71 -19.85 24.59 -4.34
C VAL A 71 -18.98 23.40 -4.76
N ALA A 72 -17.94 23.67 -5.54
CA ALA A 72 -16.90 22.69 -5.88
C ALA A 72 -15.55 23.21 -5.39
N VAL A 73 -14.83 22.37 -4.64
CA VAL A 73 -13.50 22.68 -4.10
C VAL A 73 -12.50 21.68 -4.66
N GLN A 74 -11.42 22.22 -5.24
CA GLN A 74 -10.22 21.47 -5.62
C GLN A 74 -9.11 21.82 -4.65
N GLY A 75 -8.35 20.82 -4.22
CA GLY A 75 -7.21 21.03 -3.33
C GLY A 75 -6.29 19.82 -3.28
N THR A 76 -5.23 19.95 -2.50
CA THR A 76 -4.24 18.89 -2.28
C THR A 76 -4.08 18.65 -0.79
N ILE A 77 -4.06 17.37 -0.38
CA ILE A 77 -3.73 16.95 0.98
C ILE A 77 -2.37 16.26 0.96
N GLY A 78 -1.43 16.79 1.75
CA GLY A 78 -0.21 16.09 2.12
C GLY A 78 -0.47 15.14 3.29
N TRP A 79 -0.01 13.90 3.19
CA TRP A 79 -0.17 12.88 4.21
C TRP A 79 1.06 11.98 4.30
N ARG A 80 1.25 11.36 5.47
CA ARG A 80 2.28 10.33 5.69
C ARG A 80 1.78 9.27 6.66
N VAL A 81 2.28 8.05 6.50
CA VAL A 81 1.92 6.94 7.39
C VAL A 81 2.66 7.07 8.72
N VAL A 82 1.90 7.00 9.82
CA VAL A 82 2.45 7.00 11.18
C VAL A 82 2.50 5.59 11.76
N ASP A 83 1.45 4.81 11.56
CA ASP A 83 1.33 3.43 12.03
C ASP A 83 0.98 2.52 10.83
N PRO A 84 1.98 1.86 10.22
CA PRO A 84 1.75 1.04 9.04
C PRO A 84 0.99 -0.25 9.34
N ALA A 85 1.16 -0.84 10.53
CA ALA A 85 0.46 -2.07 10.89
C ALA A 85 -1.05 -1.81 10.99
N ARG A 86 -1.44 -0.74 11.70
CA ARG A 86 -2.84 -0.37 11.83
C ARG A 86 -3.47 0.10 10.52
N LEU A 87 -2.70 0.74 9.65
CA LEU A 87 -3.19 1.18 8.34
C LEU A 87 -3.47 -0.02 7.42
N ALA A 88 -2.62 -1.04 7.44
CA ALA A 88 -2.80 -2.27 6.66
C ALA A 88 -4.05 -3.07 7.05
N GLU A 89 -4.52 -2.94 8.29
CA GLU A 89 -5.79 -3.54 8.73
C GLU A 89 -7.03 -2.80 8.22
N ARG A 90 -6.89 -1.52 7.82
CA ARG A 90 -8.01 -0.62 7.52
C ARG A 90 -8.19 -0.36 6.04
N VAL A 91 -7.10 -0.39 5.29
CA VAL A 91 -7.04 -0.07 3.87
C VAL A 91 -6.20 -1.12 3.18
N ASP A 92 -6.66 -1.56 2.01
CA ASP A 92 -5.95 -2.56 1.22
C ASP A 92 -4.73 -1.93 0.54
N PHE A 93 -3.55 -2.37 0.97
CA PHE A 93 -2.25 -2.03 0.40
C PHE A 93 -1.58 -3.27 -0.20
N SER A 94 -2.34 -4.30 -0.56
CA SER A 94 -1.81 -5.52 -1.13
C SER A 94 -1.15 -5.27 -2.49
N ILE A 95 -0.07 -6.00 -2.75
CA ILE A 95 0.63 -5.98 -4.04
C ILE A 95 0.42 -7.31 -4.75
N ASP A 96 0.30 -7.25 -6.08
CA ASP A 96 0.27 -8.45 -6.91
C ASP A 96 1.63 -9.16 -6.82
N LEU A 97 1.60 -10.40 -6.36
CA LEU A 97 2.78 -11.20 -6.07
C LEU A 97 3.44 -11.82 -7.31
N ARG A 98 2.77 -11.79 -8.46
CA ARG A 98 3.26 -12.29 -9.75
C ARG A 98 3.85 -11.16 -10.58
N THR A 99 3.25 -9.98 -10.55
CA THR A 99 3.67 -8.82 -11.36
C THR A 99 4.47 -7.78 -10.58
N GLY A 100 4.29 -7.70 -9.25
CA GLY A 100 4.92 -6.68 -8.40
C GLY A 100 4.21 -5.33 -8.43
N ASN A 101 3.05 -5.21 -9.09
CA ASN A 101 2.28 -3.98 -9.11
C ASN A 101 1.49 -3.80 -7.80
N ALA A 102 1.40 -2.55 -7.33
CA ALA A 102 0.49 -2.22 -6.25
C ALA A 102 -0.95 -2.48 -6.70
N GLY A 103 -1.78 -3.15 -5.89
CA GLY A 103 -3.17 -3.49 -6.22
C GLY A 103 -4.11 -2.30 -6.40
N LEU A 104 -3.59 -1.06 -6.42
CA LEU A 104 -4.33 0.18 -6.56
C LEU A 104 -4.51 0.65 -8.01
N ASP A 105 -4.18 -0.17 -9.02
CA ASP A 105 -4.44 0.11 -10.45
C ASP A 105 -5.94 0.03 -10.85
N LEU A 106 -6.88 0.13 -9.90
CA LEU A 106 -8.32 0.00 -10.14
C LEU A 106 -9.19 1.17 -9.63
N LEU A 107 -8.61 2.34 -9.35
CA LEU A 107 -9.39 3.58 -9.13
C LEU A 107 -8.80 4.78 -9.88
#